data_AF-A0A925HWP6-F1
#
_entry.id   AF-A0A925HWP6-F1
#
_cell.length_a   1.000
_cell.length_b   1.000
_cell.length_c   1.000
_cell.angle_alpha   90.00
_cell.angle_beta   90.00
_cell.angle_gamma   90.00
#
_symmetry.space_group_name_H-M   'P 1'
#
loop_
_entity.id
_entity.type
_entity.pdbx_description
1 polymer ?
#
loop_
_entity_poly.entity_id
_entity_poly.type
_entity_poly.pdbx_seq_one_letter_code
_entity_poly.pdbx_strand_id
1 'polypeptide(L)' 'PPADVAKMLKSIVGFEIEVSSIDHVFKLSQNRDEKSYDHIIDKLGSQDHEAKAIAEEMKLRTKQLFNTDPTAS' A
#
# COMPACT_ATOMS: atom_id res chain seq x y z
N PRO A 1 43.34 -16.55 -1.03
CA PRO A 1 41.88 -16.29 -1.04
C PRO A 1 41.27 -15.50 0.15
N PRO A 2 42.02 -14.98 1.15
CA PRO A 2 41.49 -13.94 2.07
C PRO A 2 41.82 -12.49 1.66
N ALA A 3 42.92 -12.29 0.93
CA ALA A 3 43.45 -10.97 0.60
C ALA A 3 42.56 -10.17 -0.37
N ASP A 4 41.89 -10.84 -1.30
CA ASP A 4 41.04 -10.21 -2.31
C ASP A 4 39.77 -9.61 -1.70
N VAL A 5 39.19 -10.29 -0.70
CA VAL A 5 38.02 -9.80 0.05
C VAL A 5 38.38 -8.55 0.84
N ALA A 6 39.53 -8.52 1.50
CA ALA A 6 40.01 -7.34 2.24
C ALA A 6 40.28 -6.13 1.32
N LYS A 7 40.66 -6.36 0.06
CA LYS A 7 40.84 -5.30 -0.93
C LYS A 7 39.50 -4.71 -1.40
N MET A 8 38.49 -5.55 -1.60
CA MET A 8 37.16 -5.11 -2.02
C MET A 8 36.41 -4.34 -0.92
N LEU A 9 36.59 -4.74 0.35
CA LEU A 9 35.98 -4.05 1.50
C LEU A 9 36.42 -2.58 1.62
N LYS A 10 37.65 -2.24 1.23
CA LYS A 10 38.15 -0.85 1.23
C LYS A 10 37.43 0.07 0.22
N SER A 11 36.70 -0.52 -0.73
CA SER A 11 35.96 0.20 -1.77
C SER A 11 34.46 0.28 -1.52
N ILE A 12 33.97 -0.27 -0.40
CA ILE A 12 32.56 -0.28 -0.03
C ILE A 12 32.35 0.74 1.10
N VAL A 13 31.46 1.70 0.89
CA VAL A 13 31.00 2.60 1.94
C VAL A 13 29.77 1.97 2.58
N GLY A 14 29.90 1.56 3.84
CA GLY A 14 28.76 1.10 4.63
C GLY A 14 27.95 2.27 5.15
N PHE A 15 26.64 2.17 5.08
CA PHE A 15 25.72 3.08 5.75
C PHE A 15 24.62 2.26 6.43
N GLU A 16 24.02 2.85 7.45
CA GLU A 16 22.93 2.26 8.22
C GLU A 16 21.72 3.19 8.11
N ILE A 17 20.54 2.60 7.95
CA ILE A 17 19.27 3.34 8.01
C ILE A 17 18.52 2.84 9.23
N GLU A 18 18.43 3.69 10.25
CA GLU A 18 17.51 3.48 11.37
C GLU A 18 16.12 3.96 10.94
N VAL A 19 15.16 3.04 10.91
CA VAL A 19 13.77 3.37 10.54
C VAL A 19 13.09 4.01 11.74
N SER A 20 12.85 5.32 11.68
CA SER A 20 12.18 6.09 12.74
C SER A 20 10.65 6.06 12.63
N SER A 21 10.12 6.09 11.41
CA SER A 21 8.69 5.92 11.12
C SER A 21 8.51 5.33 9.72
N ILE A 22 7.38 4.65 9.52
CA ILE A 22 6.94 4.18 8.20
C ILE A 22 5.58 4.83 7.93
N ASP A 23 5.58 5.85 7.09
CA ASP A 23 4.38 6.56 6.68
C ASP A 23 3.95 6.09 5.28
N HIS A 24 2.67 5.78 5.13
CA HIS A 24 2.08 5.33 3.87
C HIS A 24 1.06 6.35 3.37
N VAL A 25 1.09 6.67 2.07
CA VAL A 25 0.07 7.52 1.44
C VAL A 25 -0.87 6.63 0.63
N PHE A 26 -1.87 6.04 1.29
CA PHE A 26 -2.93 5.28 0.62
C PHE A 26 -4.00 6.20 0.04
N LYS A 27 -3.80 6.68 -1.20
CA LYS A 27 -4.87 7.34 -1.95
C LYS A 27 -5.83 6.30 -2.54
N LEU A 28 -6.77 5.83 -1.72
CA LEU A 28 -7.80 4.86 -2.13
C LEU A 28 -9.07 5.54 -2.68
N SER A 29 -8.93 6.73 -3.27
CA SER A 29 -10.08 7.48 -3.85
C SER A 29 -11.24 7.72 -2.87
N GLN A 30 -10.96 8.03 -1.60
CA GLN A 30 -11.99 8.22 -0.56
C GLN A 30 -12.95 9.41 -0.81
N ASN A 31 -12.65 10.28 -1.78
CA ASN A 31 -13.52 11.39 -2.23
C ASN A 31 -14.43 11.01 -3.42
N ARG A 32 -14.80 9.74 -3.58
CA ARG A 32 -15.67 9.27 -4.67
C ARG A 32 -17.02 8.78 -4.11
N ASP A 33 -18.04 8.82 -4.96
CA ASP A 33 -19.32 8.17 -4.67
C ASP A 33 -19.16 6.64 -4.62
N GLU A 34 -20.09 5.97 -3.94
CA GLU A 34 -20.07 4.53 -3.66
C GLU A 34 -19.96 3.69 -4.94
N LYS A 35 -20.72 4.03 -6.00
CA LYS A 35 -20.68 3.29 -7.28
C LYS A 35 -19.32 3.38 -7.96
N SER A 36 -18.73 4.57 -7.96
CA SER A 36 -17.37 4.76 -8.48
C SER A 36 -16.33 3.99 -7.66
N TYR A 37 -16.52 3.89 -6.35
CA TYR A 37 -15.64 3.16 -5.44
C TYR A 37 -15.69 1.65 -5.70
N ASP A 38 -16.90 1.09 -5.81
CA ASP A 38 -17.12 -0.33 -6.14
C ASP A 38 -16.53 -0.71 -7.50
N HIS A 39 -16.73 0.13 -8.52
CA HIS A 39 -16.16 -0.11 -9.84
C HIS A 39 -14.62 -0.10 -9.86
N ILE A 40 -13.98 0.65 -8.95
CA ILE A 40 -12.52 0.61 -8.79
C ILE A 40 -12.08 -0.69 -8.12
N ILE A 41 -12.80 -1.14 -7.09
CA ILE A 41 -12.55 -2.44 -6.44
C ILE A 41 -12.62 -3.58 -7.47
N ASP A 42 -13.65 -3.60 -8.31
CA ASP A 42 -13.83 -4.64 -9.33
C ASP A 42 -12.69 -4.64 -10.37
N LYS A 43 -12.28 -3.45 -10.81
CA LYS A 43 -11.15 -3.30 -11.74
C LYS A 43 -9.82 -3.73 -11.11
N LEU A 44 -9.59 -3.46 -9.83
CA LEU A 44 -8.36 -3.86 -9.15
C LEU A 44 -8.35 -5.36 -8.82
N GLY A 45 -9.50 -5.93 -8.47
CA GLY A 45 -9.65 -7.36 -8.17
C GLY A 45 -9.41 -8.28 -9.37
N SER A 46 -9.50 -7.76 -10.59
CA SER A 46 -9.23 -8.49 -11.84
C SER A 46 -7.77 -8.43 -12.30
N GLN A 47 -6.91 -7.69 -11.61
CA GLN A 47 -5.51 -7.46 -11.97
C GLN A 47 -4.54 -8.40 -11.22
N ASP A 48 -3.27 -8.00 -11.13
CA ASP A 48 -2.20 -8.75 -10.49
C ASP A 48 -2.35 -8.82 -8.96
N HIS A 49 -1.41 -9.53 -8.33
CA HIS A 49 -1.45 -9.78 -6.89
C HIS A 49 -1.42 -8.50 -6.04
N GLU A 50 -0.66 -7.50 -6.49
CA GLU A 50 -0.53 -6.21 -5.79
C GLU A 50 -1.83 -5.41 -5.90
N ALA A 51 -2.44 -5.34 -7.09
CA ALA A 51 -3.73 -4.70 -7.29
C ALA A 51 -4.86 -5.38 -6.50
N LYS A 52 -4.85 -6.72 -6.41
CA LYS A 52 -5.81 -7.46 -5.58
C LYS A 52 -5.68 -7.14 -4.10
N ALA A 53 -4.45 -7.03 -3.57
CA ALA A 53 -4.24 -6.65 -2.17
C ALA A 53 -4.82 -5.26 -1.87
N ILE A 54 -4.70 -4.32 -2.82
CA ILE A 54 -5.31 -2.99 -2.71
C ILE A 54 -6.84 -3.09 -2.74
N ALA A 55 -7.41 -3.91 -3.62
CA ALA A 55 -8.87 -4.11 -3.70
C ALA A 55 -9.45 -4.65 -2.38
N GLU A 56 -8.77 -5.59 -1.73
CA GLU A 56 -9.20 -6.13 -0.43
C GLU A 56 -9.12 -5.07 0.68
N GLU A 57 -8.06 -4.27 0.72
CA GLU A 57 -7.96 -3.15 1.67
C GLU A 57 -9.08 -2.11 1.45
N MET A 58 -9.42 -1.84 0.19
CA MET A 58 -10.53 -0.94 -0.16
C MET A 58 -11.88 -1.47 0.34
N LYS A 59 -12.16 -2.78 0.20
CA LYS A 59 -13.39 -3.41 0.69
C LYS A 59 -13.55 -3.30 2.21
N LEU A 60 -12.46 -3.46 2.97
CA LEU A 60 -12.48 -3.34 4.42
C LEU A 60 -12.92 -1.95 4.88
N ARG A 61 -12.55 -0.91 4.10
CA ARG A 61 -12.83 0.50 4.42
C ARG A 61 -14.17 1.00 3.89
N THR A 62 -14.86 0.28 3.02
CA THR A 62 -16.17 0.68 2.46
C THR A 62 -17.17 1.05 3.56
N LYS A 63 -17.27 0.25 4.63
CA LYS A 63 -18.20 0.49 5.75
C LYS A 63 -17.91 1.77 6.54
N GLN A 64 -16.65 2.20 6.58
CA GLN A 64 -16.23 3.40 7.29
C GLN A 64 -16.40 4.66 6.44
N LEU A 65 -16.31 4.52 5.11
CA LEU A 65 -16.41 5.62 4.15
C LEU A 65 -17.86 5.93 3.77
N PHE A 66 -18.68 4.89 3.60
CA PHE A 66 -20.10 5.02 3.30
C PHE A 66 -20.85 4.51 4.52
N ASN A 67 -21.08 5.42 5.47
CA ASN A 67 -21.82 5.12 6.69
C ASN A 67 -23.23 4.64 6.31
N THR A 68 -23.42 3.32 6.22
CA THR A 68 -24.73 2.69 5.97
C THR A 68 -25.48 2.60 7.29
N ASP A 69 -25.72 3.75 7.92
CA ASP A 69 -26.72 3.86 8.97
C ASP A 69 -28.11 3.88 8.32
N PRO A 70 -29.03 2.94 8.64
CA PRO A 70 -30.39 2.93 8.06
C PRO A 70 -31.28 4.10 8.51
N THR A 71 -30.75 5.08 9.26
CA THR A 71 -31.54 6.10 9.96
C THR A 71 -31.15 7.54 9.67
N ALA A 72 -30.21 7.81 8.76
CA ALA A 72 -29.97 9.17 8.29
C ALA A 72 -30.97 9.52 7.16
N SER A 73 -32.14 10.02 7.57
CA SER A 73 -33.06 10.81 6.73
C SER A 73 -32.51 12.21 6.45
#